data_AF-A0A9D7SKG1-F1
#
_entry.id   AF-A0A9D7SKG1-F1
#
_cell.length_a   1.000
_cell.length_b   1.000
_cell.length_c   1.000
_cell.angle_alpha   90.00
_cell.angle_beta   90.00
_cell.angle_gamma   90.00
#
_symmetry.space_group_name_H-M   'P 1'
#
loop_
_entity.id
_entity.type
_entity.pdbx_description
1 polymer ?
#
loop_
_entity_poly.entity_id
_entity_poly.type
_entity_poly.pdbx_seq_one_letter_code
_entity_poly.pdbx_strand_id
1 'polypeptide(L)'
;MSLLAQPHPGFFEVLASRRAYTTLLYLLLSMATGILAFTYAVTGLALSLGLAILIIGLPVALLFLLGARLLSVAEAHLLRILVDEEDGEGPALLPRGEGLVDRLRALLGERRTWTSLLYLLLLMPLGIAYFTTLVSLLAASFGLLAVPVARLLHTTGTFSLDLSYGGWALAHPNSAALLCGLAGLVLLPLTFHLAMLLGRFQIWLAGHLLVKA
;
A
#
# COMPACT_ATOMS: atom_id res chain seq x y z
N MET A 1 4.86 1.19 -27.79
CA MET A 1 6.32 1.02 -27.92
C MET A 1 6.99 2.38 -27.65
N SER A 2 7.12 2.74 -26.36
CA SER A 2 7.89 3.89 -25.84
C SER A 2 8.00 3.79 -24.29
N LEU A 3 8.29 2.57 -23.79
CA LEU A 3 8.40 2.25 -22.36
C LEU A 3 9.86 2.21 -21.86
N LEU A 4 10.77 2.97 -22.47
CA LEU A 4 12.17 2.97 -22.11
C LEU A 4 12.67 4.41 -21.98
N ALA A 5 13.18 4.73 -20.78
CA ALA A 5 13.80 5.97 -20.35
C ALA A 5 12.87 7.11 -19.90
N GLN A 6 12.04 6.86 -18.88
CA GLN A 6 11.80 7.92 -17.90
C GLN A 6 13.08 8.03 -17.05
N PRO A 7 13.80 9.17 -17.05
CA PRO A 7 15.01 9.32 -16.25
C PRO A 7 14.69 8.97 -14.80
N HIS A 8 15.55 8.18 -14.16
CA HIS A 8 15.46 7.98 -12.73
C HIS A 8 15.52 9.37 -12.10
N PRO A 9 14.47 9.81 -11.39
CA PRO A 9 14.47 11.14 -10.78
C PRO A 9 15.73 11.26 -9.92
N GLY A 10 16.42 12.39 -10.04
CA GLY A 10 17.60 12.66 -9.23
C GLY A 10 17.29 12.47 -7.74
N PHE A 11 18.30 12.18 -6.94
CA PHE A 11 18.14 11.84 -5.51
C PHE A 11 17.27 12.85 -4.74
N PHE A 12 17.39 14.15 -5.05
CA PHE A 12 16.56 15.21 -4.48
C PHE A 12 15.35 15.60 -5.33
N GLU A 13 15.33 15.26 -6.61
CA GLU A 13 14.22 15.57 -7.53
C GLU A 13 12.94 14.84 -7.13
N VAL A 14 13.08 13.67 -6.50
CA VAL A 14 11.97 12.91 -5.94
C VAL A 14 11.15 13.72 -4.93
N LEU A 15 11.79 14.56 -4.11
CA LEU A 15 11.10 15.42 -3.14
C LEU A 15 10.27 16.52 -3.80
N ALA A 16 10.57 16.91 -5.03
CA ALA A 16 9.78 17.89 -5.79
C ALA A 16 8.70 17.24 -6.66
N SER A 17 8.75 15.92 -6.84
CA SER A 17 7.87 15.22 -7.75
C SER A 17 6.47 14.96 -7.15
N ARG A 18 5.42 15.43 -7.83
CA ARG A 18 4.02 15.17 -7.45
C ARG A 18 3.71 13.66 -7.38
N ARG A 19 4.38 12.87 -8.21
CA ARG A 19 4.23 11.40 -8.26
C ARG A 19 4.68 10.72 -6.96
N ALA A 20 5.76 11.19 -6.34
CA ALA A 20 6.26 10.55 -5.13
C ALA A 20 5.33 10.81 -3.93
N TYR A 21 4.77 12.02 -3.81
CA TYR A 21 3.75 12.32 -2.78
C TYR A 21 2.46 11.54 -2.99
N THR A 22 1.96 11.45 -4.22
CA THR A 22 0.74 10.67 -4.53
C THR A 22 0.94 9.18 -4.26
N THR A 23 2.12 8.63 -4.59
CA THR A 23 2.47 7.24 -4.28
C THR A 23 2.58 7.00 -2.77
N LEU A 24 3.22 7.91 -2.04
CA LEU A 24 3.31 7.84 -0.59
C LEU A 24 1.93 7.89 0.07
N LEU A 25 1.09 8.84 -0.34
CA LEU A 25 -0.29 8.95 0.14
C LEU A 25 -1.08 7.67 -0.16
N TYR A 26 -0.96 7.13 -1.37
CA TYR A 26 -1.58 5.86 -1.74
C TYR A 26 -1.13 4.71 -0.83
N LEU A 27 0.17 4.59 -0.54
CA LEU A 27 0.69 3.55 0.36
C LEU A 27 0.25 3.76 1.81
N LEU A 28 0.06 5.00 2.26
CA LEU A 28 -0.54 5.27 3.57
C LEU A 28 -2.02 4.87 3.61
N LEU A 29 -2.77 5.18 2.54
CA LEU A 29 -4.18 4.77 2.40
C LEU A 29 -4.33 3.25 2.23
N SER A 30 -3.28 2.55 1.76
CA SER A 30 -3.30 1.09 1.57
C SER A 30 -3.59 0.32 2.86
N MET A 31 -3.26 0.88 4.02
CA MET A 31 -3.65 0.29 5.31
C MET A 31 -5.16 0.35 5.53
N ALA A 32 -5.78 1.50 5.26
CA ALA A 32 -7.22 1.67 5.41
C ALA A 32 -7.99 0.80 4.41
N THR A 33 -7.56 0.78 3.14
CA THR A 33 -8.16 -0.10 2.13
C THR A 33 -7.94 -1.57 2.48
N GLY A 34 -6.76 -1.93 3.01
CA GLY A 34 -6.46 -3.27 3.50
C GLY A 34 -7.40 -3.75 4.59
N ILE A 35 -7.68 -2.91 5.58
CA ILE A 35 -8.61 -3.22 6.68
C ILE A 35 -10.03 -3.42 6.13
N LEU A 36 -10.51 -2.53 5.26
CA LEU A 36 -11.84 -2.63 4.66
C LEU A 36 -11.97 -3.90 3.81
N ALA A 37 -10.98 -4.16 2.95
CA ALA A 37 -10.93 -5.34 2.10
C ALA A 37 -10.93 -6.64 2.89
N PHE A 38 -10.07 -6.73 3.91
CA PHE A 38 -9.97 -7.92 4.75
C PHE A 38 -11.23 -8.15 5.57
N THR A 39 -11.76 -7.11 6.20
CA THR A 39 -13.00 -7.18 6.98
C THR A 39 -14.16 -7.64 6.09
N TYR A 40 -14.28 -7.05 4.90
CA TYR A 40 -15.30 -7.45 3.93
C TYR A 40 -15.13 -8.90 3.47
N ALA A 41 -13.91 -9.33 3.13
CA ALA A 41 -13.62 -10.69 2.68
C ALA A 41 -13.95 -11.72 3.76
N VAL A 42 -13.49 -11.51 4.99
CA VAL A 42 -13.71 -12.45 6.12
C VAL A 42 -15.18 -12.49 6.51
N THR A 43 -15.83 -11.33 6.67
CA THR A 43 -17.25 -11.29 7.05
C THR A 43 -18.14 -11.89 5.97
N GLY A 44 -17.90 -11.56 4.70
CA GLY A 44 -18.68 -12.07 3.59
C GLY A 44 -18.48 -13.57 3.35
N LEU A 45 -17.25 -14.09 3.48
CA LEU A 45 -17.01 -15.53 3.45
C LEU A 45 -17.69 -16.25 4.61
N ALA A 46 -17.58 -15.73 5.83
CA ALA A 46 -18.22 -16.30 7.01
C ALA A 46 -19.76 -16.29 6.89
N LEU A 47 -20.36 -15.17 6.44
CA LEU A 47 -21.80 -15.06 6.23
C LEU A 47 -22.26 -16.05 5.15
N SER A 48 -21.54 -16.11 4.02
CA SER A 48 -21.90 -16.97 2.89
C SER A 48 -21.84 -18.45 3.27
N LEU A 49 -20.80 -18.87 4.00
CA LEU A 49 -20.67 -20.24 4.48
C LEU A 49 -21.71 -20.58 5.55
N GLY A 50 -21.96 -19.66 6.50
CA GLY A 50 -22.96 -19.86 7.55
C GLY A 50 -24.39 -19.93 7.01
N LEU A 51 -24.71 -19.09 6.02
CA LEU A 51 -26.02 -19.07 5.36
C LEU A 51 -26.14 -20.10 4.24
N ALA A 52 -25.08 -20.78 3.83
CA ALA A 52 -25.13 -21.79 2.76
C ALA A 52 -26.09 -22.95 3.07
N ILE A 53 -26.32 -23.22 4.37
CA ILE A 53 -27.31 -24.21 4.83
C ILE A 53 -28.75 -23.73 4.55
N LEU A 54 -28.97 -22.41 4.52
CA LEU A 54 -30.24 -21.79 4.15
C LEU A 54 -30.30 -21.53 2.64
N ILE A 55 -31.50 -21.60 2.06
CA ILE A 55 -31.75 -21.22 0.66
C ILE A 55 -31.32 -19.75 0.40
N ILE A 56 -31.34 -18.91 1.43
CA ILE A 56 -30.93 -17.49 1.39
C ILE A 56 -29.39 -17.33 1.29
N GLY A 57 -28.58 -18.36 1.56
CA GLY A 57 -27.13 -18.28 1.41
C GLY A 57 -26.67 -18.01 -0.01
N LEU A 58 -27.42 -18.50 -1.01
CA LEU A 58 -27.09 -18.34 -2.42
C LEU A 58 -27.09 -16.86 -2.89
N PRO A 59 -28.15 -16.06 -2.67
CA PRO A 59 -28.14 -14.65 -3.04
C PRO A 59 -27.10 -13.84 -2.25
N VAL A 60 -26.86 -14.18 -0.98
CA VAL A 60 -25.84 -13.52 -0.15
C VAL A 60 -24.44 -13.79 -0.68
N ALA A 61 -24.13 -15.03 -1.06
CA ALA A 61 -22.83 -15.39 -1.65
C ALA A 61 -22.60 -14.66 -2.97
N LEU A 62 -23.63 -14.56 -3.82
CA LEU A 62 -23.56 -13.78 -5.07
C LEU A 62 -23.28 -12.31 -4.81
N LEU A 63 -23.99 -11.68 -3.85
CA LEU A 63 -23.80 -10.29 -3.48
C LEU A 63 -22.38 -10.04 -2.95
N PHE A 64 -21.86 -10.96 -2.13
CA PHE A 64 -20.50 -10.93 -1.61
C PHE A 64 -19.45 -10.98 -2.74
N LEU A 65 -19.55 -11.96 -3.64
CA LEU A 65 -18.59 -12.09 -4.74
C LEU A 65 -18.62 -10.88 -5.70
N LEU A 66 -19.80 -10.29 -5.90
CA LEU A 66 -19.95 -9.05 -6.66
C LEU A 66 -19.29 -7.86 -5.99
N GLY A 67 -19.49 -7.68 -4.68
CA GLY A 67 -18.82 -6.61 -3.93
C GLY A 67 -17.30 -6.81 -3.86
N ALA A 68 -16.82 -8.05 -3.73
CA ALA A 68 -15.39 -8.37 -3.80
C ALA A 68 -14.79 -7.97 -5.16
N ARG A 69 -15.52 -8.25 -6.27
CA ARG A 69 -15.12 -7.78 -7.61
C ARG A 69 -15.10 -6.26 -7.70
N LEU A 70 -16.15 -5.59 -7.25
CA LEU A 70 -16.23 -4.12 -7.25
C LEU A 70 -15.05 -3.48 -6.51
N LEU A 71 -14.70 -4.01 -5.35
CA LEU A 71 -13.58 -3.52 -4.56
C LEU A 71 -12.23 -3.74 -5.28
N SER A 72 -12.04 -4.90 -5.91
CA SER A 72 -10.84 -5.17 -6.71
C SER A 72 -10.72 -4.26 -7.95
N VAL A 73 -11.85 -3.91 -8.57
CA VAL A 73 -11.89 -2.97 -9.70
C VAL A 73 -11.61 -1.55 -9.24
N ALA A 74 -12.19 -1.13 -8.11
CA ALA A 74 -11.93 0.18 -7.53
C ALA A 74 -10.43 0.36 -7.22
N GLU A 75 -9.79 -0.68 -6.67
CA GLU A 75 -8.38 -0.65 -6.38
C GLU A 75 -7.50 -0.67 -7.64
N ALA A 76 -7.87 -1.48 -8.64
CA ALA A 76 -7.23 -1.44 -9.95
C ALA A 76 -7.36 -0.07 -10.63
N HIS A 77 -8.49 0.61 -10.44
CA HIS A 77 -8.71 1.96 -10.97
C HIS A 77 -7.82 3.00 -10.25
N LEU A 78 -7.73 2.94 -8.92
CA LEU A 78 -6.81 3.78 -8.15
C LEU A 78 -5.35 3.58 -8.59
N LEU A 79 -4.94 2.35 -8.86
CA LEU A 79 -3.61 2.03 -9.36
C LEU A 79 -3.36 2.56 -10.78
N ARG A 80 -4.35 2.47 -11.67
CA ARG A 80 -4.26 2.99 -13.05
C ARG A 80 -4.11 4.51 -13.08
N ILE A 81 -4.86 5.23 -12.25
CA ILE A 81 -4.70 6.69 -12.07
C ILE A 81 -3.26 7.02 -11.61
N LEU A 82 -2.65 6.15 -10.80
CA LEU A 82 -1.28 6.33 -10.31
C LEU A 82 -0.20 6.08 -11.38
N VAL A 83 -0.52 5.32 -12.43
CA VAL A 83 0.39 4.90 -13.50
C VAL A 83 0.21 5.73 -14.79
N ASP A 84 -0.86 6.52 -14.88
CA ASP A 84 -1.26 7.24 -16.11
C ASP A 84 -1.49 6.28 -17.30
N GLU A 85 -1.84 5.03 -17.01
CA GLU A 85 -2.32 4.07 -18.01
C GLU A 85 -3.84 4.23 -18.15
N GLU A 86 -4.24 5.12 -19.05
CA GLU A 86 -5.57 5.09 -19.63
C GLU A 86 -5.69 3.89 -20.58
N ASP A 87 -6.85 3.24 -20.50
CA ASP A 87 -7.39 2.23 -21.41
C ASP A 87 -7.13 0.74 -21.13
N GLY A 88 -8.22 0.12 -20.69
CA GLY A 88 -8.45 -1.31 -20.71
C GLY A 88 -9.85 -1.57 -20.16
N GLU A 89 -10.77 -1.98 -21.03
CA GLU A 89 -12.18 -2.27 -20.71
C GLU A 89 -12.28 -3.04 -19.38
N GLY A 90 -13.06 -2.50 -18.46
CA GLY A 90 -13.27 -3.10 -17.15
C GLY A 90 -13.82 -4.52 -17.30
N PRO A 91 -13.30 -5.50 -16.55
CA PRO A 91 -13.77 -6.87 -16.65
C PRO A 91 -15.27 -6.96 -16.33
N ALA A 92 -16.01 -7.72 -17.14
CA ALA A 92 -17.45 -7.87 -16.98
C ALA A 92 -17.82 -8.33 -15.55
N LEU A 93 -18.75 -7.60 -14.93
CA LEU A 93 -19.16 -7.79 -13.53
C LEU A 93 -19.96 -9.08 -13.28
N LEU A 94 -20.65 -9.62 -14.29
CA LEU A 94 -21.40 -10.87 -14.19
C LEU A 94 -21.20 -11.79 -15.41
N PRO A 95 -21.02 -13.11 -15.20
CA PRO A 95 -21.20 -14.12 -16.25
C PRO A 95 -22.66 -14.13 -16.74
N ARG A 96 -22.86 -14.32 -18.05
CA ARG A 96 -24.20 -14.52 -18.62
C ARG A 96 -24.66 -15.96 -18.30
N GLY A 97 -25.78 -16.11 -17.59
CA GLY A 97 -26.36 -17.41 -17.23
C GLY A 97 -27.81 -17.31 -16.76
N GLU A 98 -28.57 -18.40 -16.92
CA GLU A 98 -30.04 -18.44 -16.80
C GLU A 98 -30.57 -18.67 -15.35
N GLY A 99 -29.70 -18.86 -14.35
CA GLY A 99 -30.10 -19.02 -12.94
C GLY A 99 -29.05 -18.60 -11.89
N LEU A 100 -29.48 -18.33 -10.64
CA LEU A 100 -28.60 -17.91 -9.53
C LEU A 100 -27.58 -19.00 -9.16
N VAL A 101 -27.99 -20.28 -9.18
CA VAL A 101 -27.12 -21.42 -8.86
C VAL A 101 -26.04 -21.58 -9.91
N ASP A 102 -26.40 -21.48 -11.20
CA ASP A 102 -25.45 -21.62 -12.31
C ASP A 102 -24.46 -20.46 -12.34
N ARG A 103 -24.92 -19.23 -12.04
CA ARG A 103 -24.04 -18.06 -11.88
C ARG A 103 -23.07 -18.23 -10.71
N LEU A 104 -23.52 -18.73 -9.56
CA LEU A 104 -22.64 -18.96 -8.42
C LEU A 104 -21.62 -20.07 -8.71
N ARG A 105 -22.05 -21.19 -9.30
CA ARG A 105 -21.15 -22.28 -9.71
C ARG A 105 -20.12 -21.81 -10.72
N ALA A 106 -20.54 -21.01 -11.71
CA ALA A 106 -19.62 -20.42 -12.69
C ALA A 106 -18.58 -19.52 -12.01
N LEU A 107 -19.00 -18.66 -11.07
CA LEU A 107 -18.09 -17.78 -10.33
C LEU A 107 -17.13 -18.54 -9.42
N LEU A 108 -17.61 -19.58 -8.70
CA LEU A 108 -16.78 -20.39 -7.81
C LEU A 108 -15.80 -21.30 -8.58
N GLY A 109 -16.17 -21.73 -9.79
CA GLY A 109 -15.28 -22.49 -10.68
C GLY A 109 -14.21 -21.62 -11.36
N GLU A 110 -14.40 -20.30 -11.38
CA GLU A 110 -13.47 -19.37 -12.00
C GLU A 110 -12.26 -19.13 -11.08
N ARG A 111 -11.06 -19.48 -11.58
CA ARG A 111 -9.78 -19.28 -10.85
C ARG A 111 -9.61 -17.83 -10.39
N ARG A 112 -10.06 -16.88 -11.21
CA ARG A 112 -10.05 -15.45 -10.94
C ARG A 112 -10.77 -15.05 -9.65
N THR A 113 -11.87 -15.71 -9.30
CA THR A 113 -12.60 -15.38 -8.06
C THR A 113 -11.73 -15.66 -6.83
N TRP A 114 -10.98 -16.77 -6.85
CA TRP A 114 -10.07 -17.13 -5.77
C TRP A 114 -8.86 -16.22 -5.69
N THR A 115 -8.31 -15.78 -6.83
CA THR A 115 -7.19 -14.83 -6.82
C THR A 115 -7.62 -13.45 -6.35
N SER A 116 -8.83 -12.99 -6.71
CA SER A 116 -9.41 -11.75 -6.17
C SER A 116 -9.63 -11.82 -4.66
N LEU A 117 -10.16 -12.93 -4.14
CA LEU A 117 -10.30 -13.11 -2.69
C LEU A 117 -8.95 -13.16 -1.98
N LEU A 118 -7.98 -13.90 -2.54
CA LEU A 118 -6.62 -13.95 -2.01
C LEU A 118 -5.97 -12.55 -2.01
N TYR A 119 -6.18 -11.76 -3.07
CA TYR A 119 -5.71 -10.38 -3.14
C TYR A 119 -6.31 -9.53 -2.01
N LEU A 120 -7.63 -9.59 -1.78
CA LEU A 120 -8.28 -8.88 -0.68
C LEU A 120 -7.77 -9.30 0.71
N LEU A 121 -7.43 -10.58 0.89
CA LEU A 121 -6.80 -11.05 2.13
C LEU A 121 -5.36 -10.56 2.27
N LEU A 122 -4.58 -10.55 1.18
CA LEU A 122 -3.19 -10.09 1.14
C LEU A 122 -3.07 -8.57 1.30
N LEU A 123 -4.13 -7.84 0.98
CA LEU A 123 -4.20 -6.39 1.09
C LEU A 123 -3.89 -5.87 2.49
N MET A 124 -4.38 -6.56 3.53
CA MET A 124 -4.15 -6.19 4.92
C MET A 124 -2.67 -6.35 5.34
N PRO A 125 -2.02 -7.52 5.22
CA PRO A 125 -0.62 -7.66 5.61
C PRO A 125 0.31 -6.76 4.79
N LEU A 126 0.00 -6.55 3.50
CA LEU A 126 0.74 -5.59 2.67
C LEU A 126 0.56 -4.16 3.16
N GLY A 127 -0.68 -3.73 3.41
CA GLY A 127 -0.98 -2.39 3.92
C GLY A 127 -0.28 -2.12 5.25
N ILE A 128 -0.25 -3.10 6.16
CA ILE A 128 0.52 -3.03 7.41
C ILE A 128 2.01 -2.86 7.13
N ALA A 129 2.60 -3.71 6.28
CA ALA A 129 4.03 -3.66 5.96
C ALA A 129 4.45 -2.31 5.35
N TYR A 130 3.66 -1.79 4.40
CA TYR A 130 3.96 -0.52 3.75
C TYR A 130 3.79 0.66 4.70
N PHE A 131 2.68 0.71 5.43
CA PHE A 131 2.38 1.79 6.36
C PHE A 131 3.42 1.84 7.48
N THR A 132 3.69 0.72 8.13
CA THR A 132 4.67 0.66 9.22
C THR A 132 6.05 1.08 8.74
N THR A 133 6.53 0.52 7.62
CA THR A 133 7.85 0.87 7.07
C THR A 133 7.94 2.36 6.74
N LEU A 134 6.98 2.91 6.00
CA LEU A 134 7.03 4.31 5.57
C LEU A 134 6.87 5.29 6.74
N VAL A 135 5.95 5.02 7.65
CA VAL A 135 5.73 5.88 8.83
C VAL A 135 6.95 5.86 9.74
N SER A 136 7.56 4.70 9.97
CA SER A 136 8.80 4.60 10.76
C SER A 136 9.96 5.35 10.11
N LEU A 137 10.15 5.21 8.79
CA LEU A 137 11.22 5.91 8.07
C LEU A 137 11.00 7.43 8.00
N LEU A 138 9.76 7.88 7.78
CA LEU A 138 9.41 9.30 7.82
C LEU A 138 9.62 9.88 9.21
N ALA A 139 9.11 9.21 10.25
CA ALA A 139 9.28 9.64 11.64
C ALA A 139 10.77 9.72 12.02
N ALA A 140 11.58 8.74 11.61
CA ALA A 140 13.02 8.76 11.81
C ALA A 140 13.70 9.93 11.06
N SER A 141 13.31 10.17 9.80
CA SER A 141 13.87 11.26 8.98
C SER A 141 13.57 12.63 9.58
N PHE A 142 12.31 12.88 9.94
CA PHE A 142 11.89 14.13 10.59
C PHE A 142 12.49 14.28 11.98
N GLY A 143 12.58 13.18 12.75
CA GLY A 143 13.22 13.18 14.07
C GLY A 143 14.68 13.60 13.98
N LEU A 144 15.43 13.03 13.03
CA LEU A 144 16.83 13.36 12.77
C LEU A 144 17.02 14.81 12.28
N LEU A 145 16.14 15.29 11.40
CA LEU A 145 16.13 16.68 10.94
C LEU A 145 15.77 17.69 12.05
N ALA A 146 14.96 17.28 13.02
CA ALA A 146 14.59 18.12 14.16
C ALA A 146 15.73 18.31 15.17
N VAL A 147 16.70 17.40 15.24
CA VAL A 147 17.86 17.47 16.18
C VAL A 147 18.62 18.80 16.09
N PRO A 148 19.13 19.24 14.93
CA PRO A 148 19.84 20.53 14.84
C PRO A 148 18.94 21.73 15.16
N VAL A 149 17.66 21.67 14.82
CA VAL A 149 16.69 22.77 15.06
C VAL A 149 16.37 22.90 16.54
N ALA A 150 16.08 21.80 17.23
CA ALA A 150 15.83 21.78 18.68
C ALA A 150 17.03 22.32 19.47
N ARG A 151 18.24 22.07 18.98
CA ARG A 151 19.48 22.61 19.56
C ARG A 151 19.59 24.12 19.42
N LEU A 152 19.26 24.68 18.26
CA LEU A 152 19.25 26.13 18.03
C LEU A 152 18.23 26.85 18.93
N LEU A 153 17.11 26.19 19.23
CA LEU A 153 16.03 26.75 20.05
C LEU A 153 16.26 26.58 21.56
N HIS A 154 17.40 26.02 21.98
CA HIS A 154 17.70 25.65 23.37
C HIS A 154 16.63 24.74 24.04
N THR A 155 15.72 24.17 23.26
CA THR A 155 14.71 23.20 23.71
C THR A 155 15.37 21.83 23.83
N THR A 156 16.11 21.64 24.91
CA THR A 156 16.89 20.42 25.13
C THR A 156 16.06 19.34 25.80
N GLY A 157 15.32 18.58 24.98
CA GLY A 157 15.01 17.19 25.32
C GLY A 157 16.23 16.32 25.04
N THR A 158 16.69 15.51 26.00
CA THR A 158 17.76 14.54 25.77
C THR A 158 17.23 13.35 24.99
N PHE A 159 17.41 13.35 23.67
CA PHE A 159 17.22 12.16 22.85
C PHE A 159 18.49 11.29 22.93
N SER A 160 18.49 10.32 23.83
CA SER A 160 19.61 9.37 24.00
C SER A 160 19.38 8.12 23.14
N LEU A 161 20.07 8.03 22.01
CA LEU A 161 20.26 6.76 21.30
C LEU A 161 21.42 6.02 22.00
N ASP A 162 21.09 4.93 22.70
CA ASP A 162 22.08 4.05 23.34
C ASP A 162 22.77 3.17 22.28
N LEU A 163 23.48 3.85 21.37
CA LEU A 163 24.44 3.22 20.48
C LEU A 163 25.75 3.15 21.26
N SER A 164 26.52 2.07 21.10
CA SER A 164 27.83 1.87 21.73
C SER A 164 28.85 3.02 21.47
N TYR A 165 28.49 4.00 20.63
CA TYR A 165 29.20 5.23 20.29
C TYR A 165 28.70 6.51 21.02
N GLY A 166 27.78 6.39 22.00
CA GLY A 166 27.18 7.53 22.71
C GLY A 166 28.21 8.48 23.32
N GLY A 167 29.36 7.96 23.78
CA GLY A 167 30.46 8.76 24.34
C GLY A 167 31.03 9.81 23.36
N TRP A 168 31.09 9.53 22.06
CA TRP A 168 31.57 10.49 21.07
C TRP A 168 30.56 11.62 20.83
N ALA A 169 29.26 11.28 20.79
CA ALA A 169 28.19 12.26 20.59
C ALA A 169 28.04 13.23 21.77
N LEU A 170 28.29 12.76 22.99
CA LEU A 170 28.40 13.61 24.18
C LEU A 170 29.66 14.50 24.15
N ALA A 171 30.78 14.00 23.63
CA ALA A 171 32.03 14.75 23.53
C ALA A 171 32.00 15.85 22.46
N HIS A 172 31.30 15.64 21.34
CA HIS A 172 31.23 16.61 20.24
C HIS A 172 29.77 16.97 19.88
N PRO A 173 29.06 17.67 20.78
CA PRO A 173 27.62 17.92 20.72
C PRO A 173 27.13 18.62 19.46
N ASN A 174 27.95 19.50 18.88
CA ASN A 174 27.62 20.27 17.67
C ASN A 174 27.79 19.43 16.40
N SER A 175 28.87 18.66 16.32
CA SER A 175 29.13 17.78 15.17
C SER A 175 28.12 16.64 15.11
N ALA A 176 27.73 16.08 16.26
CA ALA A 176 26.70 15.04 16.33
C ALA A 176 25.34 15.55 15.84
N ALA A 177 24.94 16.77 16.22
CA ALA A 177 23.70 17.37 15.74
C ALA A 177 23.71 17.60 14.21
N LEU A 178 24.84 18.04 13.65
CA LEU A 178 25.01 18.19 12.21
C LEU A 178 24.95 16.85 11.48
N LEU A 179 25.62 15.82 12.00
CA LEU A 179 25.58 14.47 11.42
C LEU A 179 24.17 13.86 11.47
N CYS A 180 23.43 14.06 12.57
CA CYS A 180 22.02 13.66 12.65
C CYS A 180 21.18 14.39 11.60
N GLY A 181 21.35 15.71 11.45
CA GLY A 181 20.65 16.49 10.42
C GLY A 181 20.95 16.00 8.99
N LEU A 182 22.23 15.74 8.69
CA LEU A 182 22.66 15.18 7.39
C LEU A 182 22.09 13.77 7.18
N ALA A 183 22.10 12.92 8.20
CA ALA A 183 21.51 11.59 8.14
C ALA A 183 20.01 11.67 7.85
N GLY A 184 19.28 12.56 8.51
CA GLY A 184 17.85 12.82 8.23
C GLY A 184 17.62 13.34 6.81
N LEU A 185 18.49 14.23 6.32
CA LEU A 185 18.42 14.78 4.96
C LEU A 185 18.64 13.71 3.88
N VAL A 186 19.45 12.69 4.16
CA VAL A 186 19.69 11.54 3.26
C VAL A 186 18.57 10.49 3.39
N LEU A 187 18.08 10.26 4.61
CA LEU A 187 17.05 9.24 4.88
C LEU A 187 15.70 9.60 4.25
N LEU A 188 15.36 10.89 4.20
CA LEU A 188 14.11 11.37 3.62
C LEU A 188 13.96 11.01 2.13
N PRO A 189 14.85 11.43 1.21
CA PRO A 189 14.81 11.01 -0.20
C PRO A 189 14.87 9.48 -0.37
N LEU A 190 15.66 8.78 0.47
CA LEU A 190 15.69 7.31 0.45
C LEU A 190 14.31 6.71 0.73
N THR A 191 13.57 7.29 1.68
CA THR A 191 12.21 6.88 2.03
C THR A 191 11.25 7.04 0.85
N PHE A 192 11.33 8.14 0.11
CA PHE A 192 10.48 8.33 -1.07
C PHE A 192 10.87 7.39 -2.22
N HIS A 193 12.16 7.08 -2.41
CA HIS A 193 12.59 6.05 -3.37
C HIS A 193 12.04 4.68 -2.99
N LEU A 194 12.07 4.33 -1.70
CA LEU A 194 11.48 3.11 -1.19
C LEU A 194 9.96 3.09 -1.42
N ALA A 195 9.25 4.20 -1.19
CA ALA A 195 7.82 4.33 -1.49
C ALA A 195 7.54 4.08 -2.98
N MET A 196 8.35 4.62 -3.89
CA MET A 196 8.18 4.37 -5.33
C MET A 196 8.43 2.90 -5.71
N LEU A 197 9.41 2.24 -5.08
CA LEU A 197 9.68 0.82 -5.28
C LEU A 197 8.50 -0.05 -4.80
N LEU A 198 7.96 0.25 -3.62
CA LEU A 198 6.80 -0.42 -3.06
C LEU A 198 5.55 -0.20 -3.91
N GLY A 199 5.34 1.02 -4.42
CA GLY A 199 4.24 1.33 -5.34
C GLY A 199 4.31 0.50 -6.62
N ARG A 200 5.52 0.36 -7.21
CA ARG A 200 5.75 -0.53 -8.37
C ARG A 200 5.48 -1.99 -8.05
N PHE A 201 5.89 -2.45 -6.87
CA PHE A 201 5.62 -3.81 -6.40
C PHE A 201 4.11 -4.06 -6.25
N GLN A 202 3.35 -3.10 -5.72
CA GLN A 202 1.90 -3.18 -5.61
C GLN A 202 1.24 -3.31 -6.99
N ILE A 203 1.65 -2.47 -7.95
CA ILE A 203 1.13 -2.51 -9.33
C ILE A 203 1.43 -3.87 -9.98
N TRP A 204 2.65 -4.38 -9.79
CA TRP A 204 3.05 -5.70 -10.30
C TRP A 204 2.20 -6.82 -9.71
N LEU A 205 1.98 -6.79 -8.39
CA LEU A 205 1.18 -7.79 -7.68
C LEU A 205 -0.28 -7.76 -8.16
N ALA A 206 -0.87 -6.57 -8.26
CA ALA A 206 -2.23 -6.39 -8.76
C ALA A 206 -2.35 -6.89 -10.21
N GLY A 207 -1.38 -6.58 -11.08
CA GLY A 207 -1.35 -7.08 -12.45
C GLY A 207 -1.26 -8.62 -12.52
N HIS A 208 -0.44 -9.24 -11.67
CA HIS A 208 -0.28 -10.69 -11.69
C HIS A 208 -1.52 -11.43 -11.16
N LEU A 209 -2.17 -10.90 -10.12
CA LEU A 209 -3.31 -11.56 -9.45
C LEU A 209 -4.66 -11.24 -10.11
N LEU A 210 -4.80 -10.11 -10.80
CA LEU A 210 -6.09 -9.67 -11.39
C LEU A 210 -6.18 -9.85 -12.91
N VAL A 211 -5.07 -9.80 -13.65
CA VAL A 211 -5.08 -9.81 -15.14
C VAL A 211 -4.69 -11.16 -15.72
N LYS A 212 -3.84 -11.95 -15.04
CA LYS A 212 -3.38 -13.26 -15.52
C LYS A 212 -4.07 -14.46 -14.86
N ALA A 213 -5.13 -14.21 -14.09
CA ALA A 213 -5.86 -15.23 -13.33
C ALA A 213 -6.94 -15.95 -14.14
#